data_AF-A0A951FDD7-F1
#
_entry.id   AF-A0A951FDD7-F1
#
_cell.length_a   1.000
_cell.length_b   1.000
_cell.length_c   1.000
_cell.angle_alpha   90.00
_cell.angle_beta   90.00
_cell.angle_gamma   90.00
#
_symmetry.space_group_name_H-M   'P 1'
#
loop_
_entity.id
_entity.type
_entity.pdbx_description
1 polymer ?
#
loop_
_entity_poly.entity_id
_entity_poly.type
_entity_poly.pdbx_seq_one_letter_code
_entity_poly.pdbx_strand_id
1 'polypeptide(L)'
;MRHDMLQRIADRTIAEADLSAAIDQLGAVTEPPSFWLAIANDRSYAAAHRAVAICQFFKRQITAPVGLVQLARLLDHPDWLNAAAITVVKHLKGEIAVAWNPGETVLAIRLFQAELEHAPVLYLRLSQPLAAEDFIRIMQSAQADPAAGDARVLEVACVTE
;
A
#
# COMPACT_ATOMS: atom_id res chain seq x y z
N MET A 1 25.56 -10.20 -0.21
CA MET A 1 24.94 -9.27 0.76
C MET A 1 23.51 -8.89 0.39
N ARG A 2 23.19 -8.38 -0.80
CA ARG A 2 21.80 -7.99 -1.13
C ARG A 2 20.80 -9.15 -1.25
N HIS A 3 21.20 -10.25 -1.89
CA HIS A 3 20.38 -11.46 -1.99
C HIS A 3 20.02 -12.03 -0.61
N ASP A 4 20.98 -11.95 0.31
CA ASP A 4 20.83 -12.35 1.71
C ASP A 4 19.78 -11.49 2.45
N MET A 5 19.72 -10.18 2.18
CA MET A 5 18.68 -9.32 2.78
C MET A 5 17.26 -9.66 2.29
N LEU A 6 17.08 -9.91 0.98
CA LEU A 6 15.77 -10.31 0.46
C LEU A 6 15.34 -11.68 1.00
N GLN A 7 16.27 -12.60 1.21
CA GLN A 7 15.99 -13.88 1.86
C GLN A 7 15.57 -13.70 3.33
N ARG A 8 16.25 -12.82 4.07
CA ARG A 8 15.87 -12.48 5.45
C ARG A 8 14.47 -11.84 5.50
N ILE A 9 14.17 -10.90 4.60
CA ILE A 9 12.84 -10.28 4.52
C ILE A 9 11.78 -11.31 4.15
N ALA A 10 12.09 -12.28 3.29
CA ALA A 10 11.13 -13.34 2.95
C ALA A 10 10.94 -14.38 4.06
N ASP A 11 11.76 -14.39 5.13
CA ASP A 11 11.59 -15.31 6.25
C ASP A 11 10.34 -14.96 7.07
N ARG A 12 9.37 -15.89 7.13
CA ARG A 12 8.12 -15.72 7.88
C ARG A 12 8.32 -15.54 9.37
N THR A 13 9.45 -16.01 9.90
CA THR A 13 9.76 -16.07 11.32
C THR A 13 10.69 -14.96 11.79
N ILE A 14 11.11 -14.06 10.88
CA ILE A 14 11.96 -12.94 11.22
C ILE A 14 11.31 -12.05 12.30
N ALA A 15 12.09 -11.68 13.31
CA ALA A 15 11.65 -10.73 14.31
C ALA A 15 11.48 -9.33 13.69
N GLU A 16 10.56 -8.52 14.20
CA GLU A 16 10.23 -7.20 13.65
C GLU A 16 11.45 -6.26 13.57
N ALA A 17 12.28 -6.23 14.62
CA ALA A 17 13.51 -5.43 14.63
C ALA A 17 14.50 -5.86 13.53
N ASP A 18 14.62 -7.17 13.30
CA ASP A 18 15.47 -7.73 12.24
C ASP A 18 14.90 -7.46 10.85
N LEU A 19 13.57 -7.49 10.70
CA LEU A 19 12.89 -7.14 9.47
C LEU A 19 13.17 -5.68 9.10
N SER A 20 12.99 -4.76 10.06
CA SER A 20 13.29 -3.34 9.87
C SER A 20 14.76 -3.15 9.48
N ALA A 21 15.68 -3.77 10.23
CA ALA A 21 17.12 -3.68 9.95
C ALA A 21 17.50 -4.25 8.57
N ALA A 22 16.85 -5.32 8.11
CA ALA A 22 17.07 -5.89 6.79
C ALA A 22 16.54 -4.97 5.67
N ILE A 23 15.38 -4.34 5.90
CA ILE A 23 14.79 -3.36 4.97
C ILE A 23 15.64 -2.10 4.87
N ASP A 24 16.14 -1.57 5.98
CA ASP A 24 16.98 -0.37 5.99
C ASP A 24 18.31 -0.58 5.25
N GLN A 25 18.77 -1.82 5.16
CA GLN A 25 19.95 -2.22 4.39
C GLN A 25 19.67 -2.45 2.90
N LEU A 26 18.39 -2.38 2.47
CA LEU A 26 18.08 -2.41 1.04
C LEU A 26 18.55 -1.12 0.38
N GLY A 27 19.54 -1.25 -0.49
CA GLY A 27 19.97 -0.17 -1.39
C GLY A 27 18.95 0.10 -2.51
N ALA A 28 19.48 0.43 -3.70
CA ALA A 28 18.67 0.66 -4.89
C ALA A 28 17.66 -0.48 -5.16
N VAL A 29 16.48 -0.10 -5.65
CA VAL A 29 15.39 -1.01 -5.96
C VAL A 29 15.84 -1.98 -7.06
N THR A 30 15.85 -3.27 -6.74
CA THR A 30 16.26 -4.34 -7.68
C THR A 30 15.33 -5.54 -7.64
N GLU A 31 14.58 -5.67 -6.55
CA GLU A 31 13.55 -6.66 -6.38
C GLU A 31 12.30 -6.30 -7.21
N PRO A 32 11.63 -7.29 -7.82
CA PRO A 32 10.41 -7.06 -8.56
C PRO A 32 9.24 -6.73 -7.62
N PRO A 33 8.17 -6.04 -8.10
CA PRO A 33 6.99 -5.78 -7.28
C PRO A 33 6.34 -7.04 -6.70
N SER A 34 6.42 -8.16 -7.42
CA SER A 34 5.90 -9.47 -7.00
C SER A 34 6.55 -10.01 -5.73
N PHE A 35 7.77 -9.61 -5.39
CA PHE A 35 8.42 -10.00 -4.14
C PHE A 35 7.63 -9.50 -2.92
N TRP A 36 7.29 -8.22 -2.92
CA TRP A 36 6.54 -7.60 -1.82
C TRP A 36 5.11 -8.08 -1.76
N LEU A 37 4.46 -8.26 -2.93
CA LEU A 37 3.08 -8.72 -3.00
C LEU A 37 2.92 -10.18 -2.58
N ALA A 38 3.92 -11.03 -2.85
CA ALA A 38 3.91 -12.40 -2.36
C ALA A 38 3.86 -12.45 -0.82
N ILE A 39 4.59 -11.56 -0.14
CA ILE A 39 4.55 -11.44 1.32
C ILE A 39 3.22 -10.81 1.77
N ALA A 40 2.81 -9.70 1.14
CA ALA A 40 1.59 -8.97 1.51
C ALA A 40 0.32 -9.82 1.41
N ASN A 41 0.22 -10.70 0.40
CA ASN A 41 -0.97 -11.52 0.13
C ASN A 41 -0.93 -12.91 0.83
N ASP A 42 0.21 -13.33 1.37
CA ASP A 42 0.33 -14.63 2.05
C ASP A 42 -0.04 -14.53 3.53
N ARG A 43 -1.21 -15.08 3.88
CA ARG A 43 -1.75 -15.10 5.25
C ARG A 43 -0.95 -15.93 6.26
N SER A 44 0.04 -16.70 5.82
CA SER A 44 0.97 -17.39 6.73
C SER A 44 2.02 -16.44 7.32
N TYR A 45 2.18 -15.23 6.79
CA TYR A 45 2.96 -14.16 7.41
C TYR A 45 2.11 -13.43 8.47
N ALA A 46 2.76 -12.99 9.54
CA ALA A 46 2.12 -12.14 10.54
C ALA A 46 1.62 -10.82 9.93
N ALA A 47 0.51 -10.28 10.44
CA ALA A 47 -0.11 -9.05 9.96
C ALA A 47 0.88 -7.87 9.90
N ALA A 48 1.75 -7.72 10.90
CA ALA A 48 2.77 -6.67 10.94
C ALA A 48 3.75 -6.79 9.76
N HIS A 49 4.23 -8.01 9.48
CA HIS A 49 5.12 -8.27 8.34
C HIS A 49 4.42 -7.96 7.01
N ARG A 50 3.17 -8.42 6.86
CA ARG A 50 2.35 -8.12 5.67
C ARG A 50 2.15 -6.61 5.48
N ALA A 51 1.88 -5.87 6.56
CA ALA A 51 1.71 -4.41 6.52
C ALA A 51 2.99 -3.71 6.04
N VAL A 52 4.14 -4.11 6.59
CA VAL A 52 5.45 -3.60 6.16
C VAL A 52 5.68 -3.90 4.68
N ALA A 53 5.36 -5.10 4.21
CA ALA A 53 5.51 -5.47 2.80
C ALA A 53 4.64 -4.59 1.87
N ILE A 54 3.40 -4.29 2.25
CA ILE A 54 2.53 -3.34 1.52
C ILE A 54 3.18 -1.95 1.48
N CYS A 55 3.65 -1.44 2.62
CA CYS A 55 4.28 -0.12 2.66
C CYS A 55 5.57 -0.06 1.85
N GLN A 56 6.39 -1.11 1.85
CA GLN A 56 7.59 -1.20 1.02
C GLN A 56 7.26 -1.33 -0.47
N PHE A 57 6.22 -2.08 -0.84
CA PHE A 57 5.72 -2.11 -2.21
C PHE A 57 5.40 -0.69 -2.69
N PHE A 58 4.57 0.06 -1.96
CA PHE A 58 4.20 1.42 -2.37
C PHE A 58 5.41 2.37 -2.38
N LYS A 59 6.25 2.33 -1.35
CA LYS A 59 7.43 3.21 -1.24
C LYS A 59 8.47 2.96 -2.34
N ARG A 60 8.68 1.70 -2.72
CA ARG A 60 9.81 1.28 -3.57
C ARG A 60 9.40 1.02 -5.02
N GLN A 61 8.17 0.61 -5.26
CA GLN A 61 7.71 0.12 -6.57
C GLN A 61 6.75 1.10 -7.27
N ILE A 62 6.10 2.00 -6.52
CA ILE A 62 5.15 2.95 -7.09
C ILE A 62 5.83 4.30 -7.30
N THR A 63 6.02 4.67 -8.57
CA THR A 63 6.43 6.02 -8.95
C THR A 63 5.20 6.80 -9.38
N ALA A 64 4.82 7.80 -8.57
CA ALA A 64 3.70 8.66 -8.90
C ALA A 64 4.10 9.71 -9.97
N PRO A 65 3.17 10.14 -10.85
CA PRO A 65 1.77 9.70 -10.91
C PRO A 65 1.60 8.34 -11.60
N VAL A 66 0.71 7.49 -11.09
CA VAL A 66 0.35 6.18 -11.69
C VAL A 66 -1.17 6.07 -11.89
N GLY A 67 -1.62 5.54 -13.03
CA GLY A 67 -3.06 5.33 -13.28
C GLY A 67 -3.65 4.23 -12.40
N LEU A 68 -4.91 4.36 -11.97
CA LEU A 68 -5.53 3.37 -11.08
C LEU A 68 -5.66 1.99 -11.70
N VAL A 69 -5.96 1.87 -13.00
CA VAL A 69 -6.01 0.56 -13.67
C VAL A 69 -4.62 -0.08 -13.73
N GLN A 70 -3.58 0.72 -13.93
CA GLN A 70 -2.19 0.23 -13.89
C GLN A 70 -1.82 -0.22 -12.48
N LEU A 71 -2.19 0.54 -11.45
CA LEU A 71 -1.96 0.16 -10.06
C LEU A 71 -2.71 -1.14 -9.69
N ALA A 72 -3.98 -1.27 -10.09
CA ALA A 72 -4.78 -2.47 -9.85
C ALA A 72 -4.12 -3.72 -10.46
N ARG A 73 -3.60 -3.61 -11.69
CA ARG A 73 -2.84 -4.70 -12.35
C ARG A 73 -1.55 -5.03 -11.62
N LEU A 74 -0.85 -4.02 -11.09
CA LEU A 74 0.37 -4.24 -10.31
C LEU A 74 0.08 -4.95 -9.01
N LEU A 75 -0.99 -4.57 -8.29
CA LEU A 75 -1.37 -5.16 -7.01
C LEU A 75 -1.87 -6.61 -7.11
N ASP A 76 -2.34 -7.00 -8.29
CA ASP A 76 -2.82 -8.35 -8.62
C ASP A 76 -3.76 -8.94 -7.55
N HIS A 77 -4.98 -8.40 -7.48
CA HIS A 77 -6.06 -8.89 -6.61
C HIS A 77 -5.69 -8.86 -5.11
N PRO A 78 -5.44 -7.67 -4.53
CA PRO A 78 -5.00 -7.53 -3.14
C PRO A 78 -6.08 -7.96 -2.14
N ASP A 79 -5.91 -9.13 -1.52
CA ASP A 79 -6.90 -9.73 -0.61
C ASP A 79 -7.00 -9.00 0.74
N TRP A 80 -5.98 -8.21 1.09
CA TRP A 80 -5.90 -7.38 2.28
C TRP A 80 -6.71 -6.08 2.16
N LEU A 81 -7.07 -5.68 0.93
CA LEU A 81 -7.79 -4.44 0.68
C LEU A 81 -9.30 -4.66 0.84
N ASN A 82 -9.90 -3.98 1.84
CA ASN A 82 -11.32 -4.09 2.13
C ASN A 82 -11.95 -2.71 2.40
N ALA A 83 -13.26 -2.58 2.17
CA ALA A 83 -13.97 -1.30 2.29
C ALA A 83 -13.97 -0.73 3.70
N ALA A 84 -14.03 -1.60 4.71
CA ALA A 84 -14.02 -1.19 6.11
C ALA A 84 -12.67 -0.59 6.55
N ALA A 85 -11.59 -0.84 5.81
CA ALA A 85 -10.26 -0.31 6.07
C ALA A 85 -9.99 1.04 5.37
N ILE A 86 -10.84 1.45 4.43
CA ILE A 86 -10.64 2.67 3.64
C ILE A 86 -11.52 3.80 4.16
N THR A 87 -10.89 4.92 4.49
CA THR A 87 -11.56 6.16 4.84
C THR A 87 -11.25 7.22 3.79
N VAL A 88 -12.28 7.84 3.21
CA VAL A 88 -12.12 9.07 2.43
C VAL A 88 -11.89 10.22 3.41
N VAL A 89 -10.74 10.87 3.31
CA VAL A 89 -10.38 12.00 4.17
C VAL A 89 -11.20 13.22 3.74
N LYS A 90 -12.23 13.53 4.53
CA LYS A 90 -13.13 14.68 4.29
C LYS A 90 -12.73 15.96 5.02
N HIS A 91 -11.98 15.81 6.11
CA HIS A 91 -11.51 16.92 6.93
C HIS A 91 -10.07 16.65 7.36
N LEU A 92 -9.24 17.70 7.35
CA LEU A 92 -7.90 17.67 7.93
C LEU A 92 -8.04 17.57 9.45
N LYS A 93 -7.97 16.36 10.00
CA LYS A 93 -7.83 16.13 11.44
C LYS A 93 -6.60 15.24 11.63
N GLY A 94 -5.63 15.74 12.40
CA GLY A 94 -4.32 15.09 12.55
C GLY A 94 -3.36 15.43 11.41
N GLU A 95 -2.20 14.79 11.43
CA GLU A 95 -1.20 14.90 10.38
C GLU A 95 -1.55 13.92 9.24
N ILE A 96 -1.71 14.45 8.03
CA ILE A 96 -1.90 13.63 6.82
C ILE A 96 -0.61 13.71 6.03
N ALA A 97 -0.03 12.55 5.72
CA ALA A 97 1.30 12.45 5.11
C ALA A 97 1.31 12.70 3.58
N VAL A 98 0.25 13.30 3.03
CA VAL A 98 0.14 13.67 1.62
C VAL A 98 -0.51 15.04 1.50
N ALA A 99 -0.27 15.75 0.40
CA ALA A 99 -0.95 17.01 0.15
C ALA A 99 -2.47 16.83 0.06
N TRP A 100 -3.23 17.86 0.41
CA TRP A 100 -4.68 17.88 0.25
C TRP A 100 -5.09 19.11 -0.57
N ASN A 101 -5.71 18.86 -1.73
CA ASN A 101 -6.18 19.90 -2.63
C ASN A 101 -7.70 19.79 -2.85
N PRO A 102 -8.42 20.91 -2.99
CA PRO A 102 -9.81 20.90 -3.43
C PRO A 102 -9.96 20.18 -4.79
N GLY A 103 -11.00 19.35 -4.92
CA GLY A 103 -11.26 18.58 -6.14
C GLY A 103 -10.48 17.27 -6.25
N GLU A 104 -9.61 16.95 -5.29
CA GLU A 104 -8.92 15.66 -5.19
C GLU A 104 -9.55 14.79 -4.09
N THR A 105 -9.14 13.53 -4.00
CA THR A 105 -9.51 12.65 -2.90
C THR A 105 -8.26 12.05 -2.26
N VAL A 106 -8.17 12.12 -0.94
CA VAL A 106 -7.18 11.37 -0.18
C VAL A 106 -7.88 10.16 0.45
N LEU A 107 -7.39 8.97 0.14
CA LEU A 107 -7.79 7.74 0.80
C LEU A 107 -6.79 7.42 1.91
N ALA A 108 -7.29 7.14 3.11
CA ALA A 108 -6.51 6.58 4.21
C ALA A 108 -6.90 5.11 4.38
N ILE A 109 -5.94 4.20 4.22
CA ILE A 109 -6.15 2.76 4.27
C ILE A 109 -5.43 2.22 5.51
N ARG A 110 -6.19 1.82 6.53
CA ARG A 110 -5.65 1.25 7.77
C ARG A 110 -5.33 -0.23 7.56
N LEU A 111 -4.05 -0.58 7.54
CA LEU A 111 -3.58 -1.92 7.24
C LEU A 111 -3.76 -2.84 8.45
N PHE A 112 -4.60 -3.88 8.31
CA PHE A 112 -4.83 -4.91 9.33
C PHE A 112 -5.25 -4.36 10.71
N GLN A 113 -6.10 -3.32 10.74
CA GLN A 113 -6.59 -2.68 11.98
C GLN A 113 -7.24 -3.61 13.00
N ALA A 114 -7.76 -4.78 12.56
CA ALA A 114 -8.35 -5.77 13.46
C ALA A 114 -7.30 -6.65 14.15
N GLU A 115 -6.05 -6.62 13.68
CA GLU A 115 -4.96 -7.50 14.10
C GLU A 115 -3.78 -6.73 14.72
N LEU A 116 -3.68 -5.42 14.47
CA LEU A 116 -2.58 -4.55 14.93
C LEU A 116 -3.12 -3.38 15.75
N GLU A 117 -2.61 -3.23 16.98
CA GLU A 117 -2.93 -2.08 17.86
C GLU A 117 -2.48 -0.76 17.24
N HIS A 118 -1.31 -0.77 16.60
CA HIS A 118 -0.69 0.37 15.91
C HIS A 118 -0.61 0.11 14.39
N ALA A 119 -1.79 -0.12 13.80
CA ALA A 119 -1.90 -0.42 12.37
C ALA A 119 -1.35 0.71 11.50
N PRO A 120 -0.39 0.43 10.60
CA PRO A 120 0.08 1.42 9.64
C PRO A 120 -1.04 1.95 8.74
N VAL A 121 -0.95 3.21 8.38
CA VAL A 121 -1.91 3.89 7.49
C VAL A 121 -1.23 4.22 6.18
N LEU A 122 -1.77 3.67 5.09
CA LEU A 122 -1.39 4.01 3.73
C LEU A 122 -2.30 5.13 3.21
N TYR A 123 -1.71 6.28 2.93
CA TYR A 123 -2.36 7.43 2.32
C TYR A 123 -2.13 7.43 0.82
N LEU A 124 -3.20 7.56 0.05
CA LEU A 124 -3.17 7.70 -1.41
C LEU A 124 -3.88 9.00 -1.80
N ARG A 125 -3.17 9.92 -2.45
CA ARG A 125 -3.75 11.12 -3.05
C ARG A 125 -4.16 10.83 -4.49
N LEU A 126 -5.43 11.04 -4.81
CA LEU A 126 -6.01 10.76 -6.12
C LEU A 126 -6.29 12.05 -6.89
N SER A 127 -6.09 12.02 -8.20
CA SER A 127 -6.23 13.19 -9.09
C SER A 127 -7.66 13.71 -9.27
N GLN A 128 -8.65 12.95 -8.79
CA GLN A 128 -10.06 13.31 -8.91
C GLN A 128 -10.87 12.69 -7.76
N PRO A 129 -12.11 13.14 -7.53
CA PRO A 129 -12.97 12.56 -6.52
C PRO A 129 -13.27 11.09 -6.82
N LEU A 130 -13.11 10.23 -5.83
CA LEU A 130 -13.39 8.80 -5.97
C LEU A 130 -13.93 8.22 -4.65
N ALA A 131 -15.04 7.50 -4.71
CA ALA A 131 -15.57 6.79 -3.55
C ALA A 131 -14.68 5.59 -3.18
N ALA A 132 -14.69 5.21 -1.90
CA ALA A 132 -13.90 4.08 -1.42
C ALA A 132 -14.34 2.75 -2.08
N GLU A 133 -15.65 2.59 -2.29
CA GLU A 133 -16.24 1.42 -2.92
C GLU A 133 -15.82 1.29 -4.39
N ASP A 134 -15.80 2.41 -5.12
CA ASP A 134 -15.32 2.45 -6.50
C ASP A 134 -13.83 2.13 -6.57
N PHE A 135 -13.02 2.70 -5.67
CA PHE A 135 -11.59 2.39 -5.58
C PHE A 135 -11.36 0.89 -5.40
N ILE A 136 -12.09 0.24 -4.49
CA ILE A 136 -11.95 -1.20 -4.25
C ILE A 136 -12.36 -2.02 -5.46
N ARG A 137 -13.49 -1.69 -6.08
CA ARG A 137 -13.95 -2.38 -7.29
C ARG A 137 -12.89 -2.31 -8.40
N ILE A 138 -12.23 -1.16 -8.56
CA ILE A 138 -11.13 -0.99 -9.52
C ILE A 138 -9.94 -1.87 -9.13
N MET A 139 -9.51 -1.82 -7.87
CA MET A 139 -8.36 -2.61 -7.39
C MET A 139 -8.58 -4.12 -7.49
N GLN A 140 -9.83 -4.59 -7.34
CA GLN A 140 -10.19 -6.02 -7.37
C GLN A 140 -10.47 -6.55 -8.78
N SER A 141 -10.89 -5.72 -9.72
CA SER A 141 -11.26 -6.18 -11.07
C SER A 141 -10.08 -6.24 -12.03
N ALA A 142 -9.02 -5.45 -11.81
CA ALA A 142 -7.85 -5.29 -12.68
C ALA A 142 -8.17 -4.98 -14.18
N GLN A 143 -9.44 -4.74 -14.49
CA GLN A 143 -9.96 -4.42 -15.81
C GLN A 143 -10.25 -2.92 -15.89
N ALA A 144 -10.46 -2.44 -17.12
CA ALA A 144 -10.88 -1.06 -17.36
C ALA A 144 -12.29 -0.87 -16.80
N ASP A 145 -12.38 -0.55 -15.52
CA ASP A 145 -13.61 -0.06 -14.91
C ASP A 145 -13.86 1.36 -15.45
N PRO A 146 -15.02 1.63 -16.09
CA PRO A 146 -15.37 2.98 -16.52
C PRO A 146 -15.28 4.02 -15.40
N ALA A 147 -15.50 3.61 -14.15
CA ALA A 147 -15.37 4.46 -12.96
C ALA A 147 -13.91 4.83 -12.64
N ALA A 148 -12.93 4.05 -13.11
CA ALA A 148 -11.52 4.42 -12.98
C ALA A 148 -11.21 5.67 -13.83
N GLY A 149 -11.85 5.82 -14.99
CA GLY A 149 -11.60 6.92 -15.93
C GLY A 149 -10.10 7.20 -16.11
N ASP A 150 -9.73 8.48 -16.04
CA ASP A 150 -8.34 8.96 -16.03
C ASP A 150 -7.77 9.15 -14.61
N ALA A 151 -8.37 8.54 -13.57
CA ALA A 151 -7.90 8.69 -12.19
C ALA A 151 -6.47 8.18 -12.01
N ARG A 152 -5.66 8.98 -11.31
CA ARG A 152 -4.26 8.67 -11.01
C ARG A 152 -4.00 8.82 -9.52
N VAL A 153 -3.14 7.95 -8.99
CA VAL A 153 -2.47 8.21 -7.71
C VAL A 153 -1.38 9.22 -7.98
N LEU A 154 -1.48 10.37 -7.33
CA LEU A 154 -0.55 11.50 -7.44
C LEU A 154 0.55 11.46 -6.37
N GLU A 155 0.26 10.85 -5.23
CA GLU A 155 1.16 10.80 -4.08
C GLU A 155 0.80 9.61 -3.20
N VAL A 156 1.82 9.02 -2.57
CA VAL A 156 1.68 7.90 -1.65
C VAL A 156 2.55 8.13 -0.43
N ALA A 157 2.01 7.86 0.75
CA ALA A 157 2.76 7.81 1.99
C ALA A 157 2.25 6.65 2.86
N CYS A 158 3.15 5.98 3.56
CA CYS A 158 2.78 5.04 4.62
C CYS A 158 3.41 5.52 5.93
N VAL A 159 2.61 5.58 6.98
CA VAL A 159 3.01 5.99 8.32
C VAL A 159 2.53 4.96 9.34
N THR A 160 3.26 4.83 10.44
CA THR A 160 2.84 4.05 11.60
C THR A 160 2.33 5.03 12.65
N GLU A 161 1.11 4.82 13.15
CA GLU A 161 0.49 5.66 14.20
C GLU A 161 0.72 5.09 15.61
#